data_AF-A0A3C0W7P5-F1
#
_entry.id   AF-A0A3C0W7P5-F1
#
_cell.length_a   1.000
_cell.length_b   1.000
_cell.length_c   1.000
_cell.angle_alpha   90.00
_cell.angle_beta   90.00
_cell.angle_gamma   90.00
#
_symmetry.space_group_name_H-M   'P 1'
#
loop_
_entity.id
_entity.type
_entity.pdbx_description
1 polymer ?
#
loop_
_entity_poly.entity_id
_entity_poly.type
_entity_poly.pdbx_seq_one_letter_code
_entity_poly.pdbx_strand_id
1 'polypeptide(L)'
;MFTGIVTDIGRVRSVRETNRDRRYEVETVWDTAGIDLGASISHAGCCLTVTEKGHDERGGWFAVEVSGETLSKTKLGDWSEGSHINLERAAKLGDELGGHIVSGHVDGLGEVVSITPEGGSHRIVIEAPAPLHRFIAPKGSITVDGVSLTVNGVHERRFDVNIIPHTWDATTLGGLKVGEKVNLEIDMLARYLARWQETA
;
A
#
# COMPACT_ATOMS: atom_id res chain seq x y z
N MET A 1 -9.96 8.05 0.26
CA MET A 1 -9.90 7.39 1.58
C MET A 1 -10.13 5.91 1.37
N PHE A 2 -9.40 5.11 2.12
CA PHE A 2 -9.33 3.67 2.06
C PHE A 2 -9.35 3.10 3.49
N THR A 3 -9.35 1.78 3.60
CA THR A 3 -9.40 1.05 4.87
C THR A 3 -8.16 0.20 5.12
N GLY A 4 -7.33 0.02 4.08
CA GLY A 4 -6.20 -0.90 4.09
C GLY A 4 -6.62 -2.36 3.91
N ILE A 5 -7.82 -2.61 3.40
CA ILE A 5 -8.31 -3.95 3.08
C ILE A 5 -8.16 -4.16 1.58
N VAL A 6 -7.08 -4.83 1.21
CA VAL A 6 -6.77 -5.18 -0.18
C VAL A 6 -7.84 -6.12 -0.72
N THR A 7 -8.33 -5.82 -1.92
CA THR A 7 -9.43 -6.57 -2.57
C THR A 7 -9.06 -7.12 -3.94
N ASP A 8 -7.84 -6.83 -4.43
CA ASP A 8 -7.27 -7.44 -5.62
C ASP A 8 -5.72 -7.37 -5.58
N ILE A 9 -5.07 -8.33 -6.24
CA ILE A 9 -3.66 -8.26 -6.59
C ILE A 9 -3.59 -7.97 -8.10
N GLY A 10 -3.47 -6.69 -8.43
CA GLY A 10 -3.33 -6.26 -9.82
C GLY A 10 -1.99 -6.66 -10.41
N ARG A 11 -1.90 -6.65 -11.74
CA ARG A 11 -0.67 -6.92 -12.48
C ARG A 11 -0.32 -5.79 -13.43
N VAL A 12 0.89 -5.23 -13.27
CA VAL A 12 1.40 -4.20 -14.17
C VAL A 12 1.61 -4.81 -15.55
N ARG A 13 0.99 -4.19 -16.54
CA ARG A 13 0.81 -4.75 -17.88
C ARG A 13 1.58 -3.97 -18.95
N SER A 14 1.88 -2.71 -18.65
CA SER A 14 2.66 -1.79 -19.47
C SER A 14 3.18 -0.67 -18.57
N VAL A 15 4.43 -0.28 -18.81
CA VAL A 15 5.07 0.87 -18.15
C VAL A 15 5.56 1.82 -19.23
N ARG A 16 5.14 3.08 -19.18
CA ARG A 16 5.60 4.12 -20.11
C ARG A 16 6.14 5.29 -19.32
N GLU A 17 7.39 5.65 -19.59
CA GLU A 17 7.94 6.92 -19.14
C GLU A 17 7.23 8.05 -19.91
N THR A 18 6.73 9.04 -19.18
CA THR A 18 6.40 10.34 -19.75
C THR A 18 7.48 11.33 -19.30
N ASN A 19 7.34 12.62 -19.56
CA ASN A 19 8.44 13.58 -19.34
C ASN A 19 9.04 13.54 -17.91
N ARG A 20 8.20 13.65 -16.89
CA ARG A 20 8.59 13.62 -15.46
C ARG A 20 7.75 12.64 -14.63
N ASP A 21 6.83 11.96 -15.29
CA ASP A 21 5.85 11.10 -14.67
C ASP A 21 5.95 9.73 -15.35
N ARG A 22 5.29 8.76 -14.76
CA ARG A 22 5.23 7.42 -15.32
C ARG A 22 3.80 6.97 -15.42
N ARG A 23 3.44 6.40 -16.56
CA ARG A 23 2.12 5.82 -16.79
C ARG A 23 2.20 4.31 -16.61
N TYR A 24 1.33 3.79 -15.75
CA TYR A 24 1.14 2.36 -15.57
C TYR A 24 -0.21 1.95 -16.11
N GLU A 25 -0.25 0.83 -16.83
CA GLU A 25 -1.49 0.09 -17.04
C GLU A 25 -1.49 -1.13 -16.14
N VAL A 26 -2.60 -1.35 -15.46
CA VAL A 26 -2.77 -2.37 -14.43
C VAL A 26 -3.95 -3.24 -14.82
N GLU A 27 -3.71 -4.54 -14.91
CA GLU A 27 -4.75 -5.56 -14.98
C GLU A 27 -5.38 -5.75 -13.61
N THR A 28 -6.69 -5.95 -13.58
CA THR A 28 -7.45 -6.17 -12.35
C THR A 28 -8.54 -7.21 -12.60
N VAL A 29 -8.90 -7.95 -11.55
CA VAL A 29 -10.06 -8.87 -11.59
C VAL A 29 -11.38 -8.13 -11.43
N TRP A 30 -11.37 -6.84 -11.09
CA TRP A 30 -12.57 -6.04 -10.95
C TRP A 30 -13.27 -5.79 -12.29
N ASP A 31 -14.59 -5.64 -12.22
CA ASP A 31 -15.35 -5.09 -13.34
C ASP A 31 -15.00 -3.60 -13.53
N THR A 32 -14.23 -3.31 -14.57
CA THR A 32 -13.79 -1.95 -14.91
C THR A 32 -14.93 -1.08 -15.44
N ALA A 33 -16.08 -1.64 -15.81
CA ALA A 33 -17.27 -0.84 -16.10
C ALA A 33 -17.69 -0.02 -14.86
N GLY A 34 -17.53 -0.57 -13.66
CA GLY A 34 -17.83 0.08 -12.39
C GLY A 34 -16.74 1.01 -11.84
N ILE A 35 -15.70 1.33 -12.62
CA ILE A 35 -14.66 2.30 -12.26
C ILE A 35 -14.85 3.55 -13.12
N ASP A 36 -15.05 4.71 -12.50
CA ASP A 36 -15.14 5.97 -13.25
C ASP A 36 -13.76 6.54 -13.58
N LEU A 37 -13.65 7.30 -14.67
CA LEU A 37 -12.48 8.15 -14.90
C LEU A 37 -12.43 9.22 -13.79
N GLY A 38 -11.24 9.45 -13.23
CA GLY A 38 -11.08 10.29 -12.05
C GLY A 38 -11.28 9.57 -10.72
N ALA A 39 -11.64 8.28 -10.72
CA ALA A 39 -11.73 7.50 -9.48
C ALA A 39 -10.35 7.34 -8.81
N SER A 40 -10.33 7.36 -7.48
CA SER A 40 -9.14 7.07 -6.68
C SER A 40 -9.05 5.58 -6.35
N ILE A 41 -7.90 4.98 -6.61
CA ILE A 41 -7.56 3.60 -6.28
C ILE A 41 -6.22 3.60 -5.55
N SER A 42 -6.12 2.83 -4.48
CA SER A 42 -4.87 2.60 -3.76
C SER A 42 -4.06 1.54 -4.50
N HIS A 43 -2.79 1.84 -4.78
CA HIS A 43 -1.82 0.97 -5.43
C HIS A 43 -0.63 0.76 -4.51
N ALA A 44 -0.56 -0.40 -3.87
CA ALA A 44 0.37 -0.66 -2.78
C ALA A 44 0.37 0.47 -1.73
N GLY A 45 -0.81 0.99 -1.38
CA GLY A 45 -0.97 2.08 -0.42
C GLY A 45 -0.83 3.49 -1.00
N CYS A 46 -0.53 3.65 -2.29
CA CYS A 46 -0.48 4.95 -2.92
C CYS A 46 -1.80 5.28 -3.64
N CYS A 47 -2.46 6.36 -3.23
CA CYS A 47 -3.67 6.87 -3.87
C CYS A 47 -3.33 7.44 -5.25
N LEU A 48 -3.84 6.82 -6.32
CA LEU A 48 -3.67 7.29 -7.68
C LEU A 48 -5.03 7.41 -8.38
N THR A 49 -5.08 8.31 -9.36
CA THR A 49 -6.30 8.64 -10.10
C THR A 49 -6.33 7.88 -11.42
N VAL A 50 -7.45 7.22 -11.69
CA VAL A 50 -7.69 6.52 -12.96
C VAL A 50 -7.84 7.54 -14.09
N THR A 51 -6.95 7.45 -15.10
CA THR A 51 -6.95 8.33 -16.27
C THR A 51 -7.49 7.65 -17.53
N GLU A 52 -7.43 6.33 -17.59
CA GLU A 52 -7.93 5.51 -18.68
C GLU A 52 -8.39 4.15 -18.16
N LYS A 53 -9.28 3.48 -18.88
CA LYS A 53 -9.72 2.13 -18.56
C LYS A 53 -10.22 1.41 -19.80
N GLY A 54 -10.22 0.10 -19.74
CA GLY A 54 -10.75 -0.72 -20.81
C GLY A 54 -10.95 -2.17 -20.40
N HIS A 55 -11.31 -2.95 -21.41
CA HIS A 55 -11.41 -4.39 -21.34
C HIS A 55 -10.97 -4.96 -22.69
N ASP A 56 -10.11 -5.97 -22.66
CA ASP A 56 -9.63 -6.66 -23.86
C ASP A 56 -9.57 -8.18 -23.62
N GLU A 57 -8.85 -8.91 -24.49
CA GLU A 57 -8.72 -10.37 -24.39
C GLU A 57 -8.06 -10.85 -23.09
N ARG A 58 -7.31 -9.98 -22.40
CA ARG A 58 -6.66 -10.26 -21.11
C ARG A 58 -7.56 -9.92 -19.92
N GLY A 59 -8.71 -9.31 -20.15
CA GLY A 59 -9.68 -8.88 -19.13
C GLY A 59 -9.70 -7.37 -18.89
N GLY A 60 -10.16 -6.98 -17.71
CA GLY A 60 -10.27 -5.59 -17.29
C GLY A 60 -8.92 -4.95 -16.96
N TRP A 61 -8.76 -3.68 -17.36
CA TRP A 61 -7.59 -2.89 -17.01
C TRP A 61 -7.93 -1.41 -16.81
N PHE A 62 -7.05 -0.72 -16.09
CA PHE A 62 -7.07 0.73 -15.99
C PHE A 62 -5.66 1.30 -16.01
N ALA A 63 -5.53 2.60 -16.29
CA ALA A 63 -4.28 3.32 -16.28
C ALA A 63 -4.28 4.45 -15.25
N VAL A 64 -3.08 4.73 -14.76
CA VAL A 64 -2.78 5.83 -13.84
C VAL A 64 -1.50 6.53 -14.27
N GLU A 65 -1.41 7.81 -13.96
CA GLU A 65 -0.19 8.60 -14.11
C GLU A 65 0.37 8.93 -12.73
N VAL A 66 1.67 8.69 -12.56
CA VAL A 66 2.36 8.81 -11.28
C VAL A 66 3.40 9.90 -11.38
N SER A 67 3.24 10.92 -10.54
CA SER A 67 4.15 12.05 -10.53
C SER A 67 5.58 11.67 -10.12
N GLY A 68 6.57 12.40 -10.61
CA GLY A 68 7.96 12.24 -10.16
C GLY A 68 8.14 12.38 -8.64
N GLU A 69 7.35 13.23 -7.97
CA GLU A 69 7.38 13.34 -6.50
C GLU A 69 6.94 12.02 -5.85
N THR A 70 5.80 11.47 -6.28
CA THR A 70 5.29 10.18 -5.79
C THR A 70 6.31 9.05 -6.03
N LEU A 71 6.91 8.99 -7.21
CA LEU A 71 7.95 8.01 -7.53
C LEU A 71 9.17 8.14 -6.61
N SER A 72 9.53 9.36 -6.20
CA SER A 72 10.67 9.60 -5.30
C SER A 72 10.43 9.17 -3.85
N LYS A 73 9.17 9.00 -3.44
CA LYS A 73 8.77 8.70 -2.06
C LYS A 73 8.26 7.27 -1.86
N THR A 74 8.04 6.52 -2.93
CA THR A 74 7.36 5.23 -2.91
C THR A 74 8.10 4.17 -3.72
N LYS A 75 7.76 2.89 -3.54
CA LYS A 75 8.38 1.78 -4.29
C LYS A 75 7.84 1.65 -5.72
N LEU A 76 6.93 2.53 -6.12
CA LEU A 76 6.28 2.49 -7.44
C LEU A 76 7.31 2.55 -8.57
N GLY A 77 8.41 3.29 -8.36
CA GLY A 77 9.52 3.41 -9.31
C GLY A 77 10.19 2.09 -9.69
N ASP A 78 10.04 1.05 -8.87
CA ASP A 78 10.65 -0.27 -9.11
C ASP A 78 9.77 -1.20 -9.95
N TRP A 79 8.52 -0.78 -10.24
CA TRP A 79 7.60 -1.60 -11.00
C TRP A 79 7.96 -1.70 -12.48
N SER A 80 7.94 -2.93 -12.97
CA SER A 80 8.08 -3.31 -14.37
C SER A 80 6.89 -4.15 -14.83
N GLU A 81 6.76 -4.38 -16.14
CA GLU A 81 5.75 -5.30 -16.66
C GLU A 81 5.83 -6.67 -15.96
N GLY A 82 4.69 -7.17 -15.52
CA GLY A 82 4.56 -8.38 -14.72
C GLY A 82 4.61 -8.19 -13.20
N SER A 83 4.90 -6.99 -12.70
CA SER A 83 4.87 -6.70 -11.26
C SER A 83 3.47 -6.87 -10.70
N HIS A 84 3.36 -7.50 -9.53
CA HIS A 84 2.10 -7.65 -8.80
C HIS A 84 1.96 -6.52 -7.78
N ILE A 85 0.76 -5.97 -7.63
CA ILE A 85 0.48 -4.82 -6.76
C ILE A 85 -0.81 -5.02 -5.98
N ASN A 86 -0.80 -4.69 -4.70
CA ASN A 86 -2.02 -4.63 -3.89
C ASN A 86 -2.92 -3.51 -4.39
N LEU A 87 -4.20 -3.79 -4.59
CA LEU A 87 -5.20 -2.82 -5.00
C LEU A 87 -6.36 -2.73 -3.99
N GLU A 88 -6.79 -1.50 -3.73
CA GLU A 88 -8.00 -1.21 -2.95
C GLU A 88 -8.78 -0.04 -3.57
N ARG A 89 -10.10 -0.20 -3.71
CA ARG A 89 -11.01 0.85 -4.17
C ARG A 89 -11.22 1.88 -3.07
N ALA A 90 -11.39 3.16 -3.42
CA ALA A 90 -11.81 4.16 -2.45
C ALA A 90 -13.16 3.77 -1.81
N ALA A 91 -13.25 3.90 -0.49
CA ALA A 91 -14.44 3.55 0.28
C ALA A 91 -15.61 4.48 -0.09
N LYS A 92 -16.81 3.91 -0.22
CA LYS A 92 -18.08 4.61 -0.38
C LYS A 92 -18.73 4.85 0.97
N LEU A 93 -19.66 5.80 1.01
CA LEU A 93 -20.48 6.00 2.19
C LEU A 93 -21.33 4.75 2.44
N GLY A 94 -21.21 4.18 3.64
CA GLY A 94 -21.89 2.95 4.03
C GLY A 94 -21.05 1.68 3.89
N ASP A 95 -19.84 1.77 3.33
CA ASP A 95 -18.91 0.63 3.30
C ASP A 95 -18.41 0.29 4.71
N GLU A 96 -18.11 -0.99 4.94
CA GLU A 96 -17.48 -1.46 6.17
C GLU A 96 -16.04 -0.94 6.27
N LEU A 97 -15.68 -0.41 7.45
CA LEU A 97 -14.31 0.00 7.77
C LEU A 97 -13.59 -1.15 8.49
N GLY A 98 -13.18 -2.17 7.74
CA GLY A 98 -12.59 -3.40 8.29
C GLY A 98 -11.16 -3.26 8.84
N GLY A 99 -10.43 -2.22 8.42
CA GLY A 99 -9.10 -1.88 8.91
C GLY A 99 -9.09 -0.58 9.73
N HIS A 100 -8.23 0.36 9.34
CA HIS A 100 -8.19 1.71 9.91
C HIS A 100 -8.32 2.76 8.79
N ILE A 101 -8.40 4.05 9.14
CA ILE A 101 -8.49 5.10 8.12
C ILE A 101 -7.15 5.22 7.41
N VAL A 102 -7.13 4.88 6.12
CA VAL A 102 -5.98 5.00 5.23
C VAL A 102 -6.24 6.11 4.22
N SER A 103 -5.32 7.07 4.13
CA SER A 103 -5.40 8.19 3.19
C SER A 103 -4.90 7.80 1.80
N GLY A 104 -3.95 6.87 1.74
CA GLY A 104 -3.21 6.52 0.53
C GLY A 104 -2.04 7.47 0.26
N HIS A 105 -1.58 8.18 1.30
CA HIS A 105 -0.44 9.10 1.25
C HIS A 105 0.75 8.46 1.96
N VAL A 106 1.52 7.68 1.20
CA VAL A 106 2.72 7.02 1.68
C VAL A 106 3.71 8.03 2.26
N ASP A 107 4.13 7.79 3.50
CA ASP A 107 5.06 8.64 4.24
C ASP A 107 6.53 8.33 3.94
N GLY A 108 6.81 7.10 3.52
CA GLY A 108 8.15 6.69 3.13
C GLY A 108 8.29 5.18 2.97
N LEU A 109 9.54 4.74 2.86
CA LEU A 109 9.88 3.35 2.57
C LEU A 109 10.46 2.65 3.79
N GLY A 110 9.80 1.56 4.20
CA GLY A 110 10.35 0.58 5.13
C GLY A 110 11.23 -0.44 4.41
N GLU A 111 12.08 -1.13 5.16
CA GLU A 111 12.88 -2.26 4.66
C GLU A 111 12.53 -3.53 5.43
N VAL A 112 12.24 -4.61 4.71
CA VAL A 112 11.99 -5.92 5.32
C VAL A 112 13.30 -6.49 5.89
N VAL A 113 13.38 -6.62 7.21
CA VAL A 113 14.57 -7.12 7.93
C VAL A 113 14.53 -8.63 8.08
N SER A 114 13.36 -9.20 8.37
CA SER A 114 13.19 -10.65 8.49
C SER A 114 11.75 -11.06 8.23
N ILE A 115 11.60 -12.30 7.77
CA ILE A 115 10.32 -12.99 7.63
C ILE A 115 10.49 -14.34 8.31
N THR A 116 9.64 -14.66 9.28
CA THR A 116 9.75 -15.88 10.09
C THR A 116 8.40 -16.55 10.21
N PRO A 117 8.25 -17.83 9.80
CA PRO A 117 7.03 -18.58 10.04
C PRO A 117 6.77 -18.75 11.54
N GLU A 118 5.54 -18.51 11.97
CA GLU A 118 5.07 -18.67 13.35
C GLU A 118 3.76 -19.46 13.35
N GLY A 119 3.87 -20.79 13.44
CA GLY A 119 2.71 -21.67 13.31
C GLY A 119 2.06 -21.52 11.92
N GLY A 120 0.82 -21.02 11.88
CA GLY A 120 0.11 -20.74 10.63
C GLY A 120 0.31 -19.33 10.08
N SER A 121 0.95 -18.42 10.83
CA SER A 121 1.17 -17.03 10.41
C SER A 121 2.63 -16.77 10.07
N HIS A 122 2.91 -15.57 9.57
CA HIS A 122 4.27 -15.11 9.28
C HIS A 122 4.54 -13.80 10.02
N ARG A 123 5.58 -13.79 10.85
CA ARG A 123 6.08 -12.56 11.44
C ARG A 123 7.01 -11.88 10.47
N ILE A 124 6.71 -10.62 10.13
CA ILE A 124 7.58 -9.77 9.33
C ILE A 124 8.13 -8.66 10.23
N VAL A 125 9.45 -8.49 10.26
CA VAL A 125 10.11 -7.35 10.90
C VAL A 125 10.48 -6.33 9.83
N ILE A 126 10.09 -5.08 10.01
CA ILE A 126 10.34 -3.98 9.08
C ILE A 126 11.09 -2.87 9.80
N GLU A 127 12.17 -2.37 9.21
CA GLU A 127 12.85 -1.17 9.67
C GLU A 127 12.24 0.07 9.01
N ALA A 128 11.68 0.96 9.82
CA ALA A 128 11.12 2.23 9.37
C ALA A 128 12.21 3.32 9.30
N PRO A 129 12.06 4.32 8.41
CA PRO A 129 12.89 5.52 8.42
C PRO A 129 12.88 6.23 9.77
N ALA A 130 14.00 6.85 10.13
CA ALA A 130 14.14 7.56 11.42
C ALA A 130 13.06 8.64 11.67
N PRO A 131 12.54 9.38 10.68
CA PRO A 131 11.42 10.30 10.95
C PRO A 131 10.09 9.60 11.25
N LEU A 132 9.88 8.37 10.77
CA LEU A 132 8.60 7.67 10.83
C LEU A 132 8.42 6.82 12.08
N HIS A 133 9.50 6.26 12.64
CA HIS A 133 9.41 5.31 13.76
C HIS A 133 8.63 5.85 14.97
N ARG A 134 8.69 7.17 15.24
CA ARG A 134 8.02 7.83 16.36
C ARG A 134 6.49 7.79 16.30
N PHE A 135 5.92 7.47 15.14
CA PHE A 135 4.48 7.36 14.94
C PHE A 135 3.98 5.91 15.02
N ILE A 136 4.89 4.95 15.20
CA ILE A 136 4.60 3.52 15.20
C ILE A 136 4.59 3.05 16.66
N ALA A 137 3.42 2.64 17.15
CA ALA A 137 3.24 2.20 18.53
C ALA A 137 2.84 0.71 18.59
N PRO A 138 3.30 -0.07 19.59
CA PRO A 138 2.78 -1.42 19.82
C PRO A 138 1.26 -1.39 19.99
N LYS A 139 0.58 -2.35 19.35
CA LYS A 139 -0.89 -2.44 19.25
C LYS A 139 -1.57 -1.28 18.51
N GLY A 140 -0.80 -0.37 17.90
CA GLY A 140 -1.30 0.62 16.96
C GLY A 140 -1.49 0.05 15.57
N SER A 141 -2.09 0.85 14.69
CA SER A 141 -2.27 0.54 13.28
C SER A 141 -1.10 1.05 12.45
N ILE A 142 -0.80 0.36 11.36
CA ILE A 142 0.12 0.82 10.32
C ILE A 142 -0.35 0.27 8.97
N THR A 143 -0.10 1.01 7.90
CA THR A 143 -0.33 0.53 6.53
C THR A 143 0.99 0.15 5.88
N VAL A 144 1.10 -1.09 5.39
CA VAL A 144 2.28 -1.61 4.67
C VAL A 144 1.85 -2.09 3.30
N ASP A 145 2.38 -1.50 2.23
CA ASP A 145 1.98 -1.77 0.84
C ASP A 145 0.44 -1.76 0.66
N GLY A 146 -0.24 -0.84 1.35
CA GLY A 146 -1.70 -0.70 1.30
C GLY A 146 -2.48 -1.67 2.19
N VAL A 147 -1.80 -2.53 2.95
CA VAL A 147 -2.44 -3.47 3.89
C VAL A 147 -2.47 -2.85 5.29
N SER A 148 -3.65 -2.74 5.88
CA SER A 148 -3.84 -2.36 7.27
C SER A 148 -3.41 -3.49 8.19
N LEU A 149 -2.45 -3.22 9.08
CA LEU A 149 -1.86 -4.20 9.98
C LEU A 149 -1.79 -3.66 11.41
N THR A 150 -1.85 -4.60 12.37
CA THR A 150 -1.56 -4.30 13.78
C THR A 150 -0.07 -4.46 14.05
N VAL A 151 0.54 -3.44 14.64
CA VAL A 151 1.92 -3.53 15.13
C VAL A 151 1.97 -4.42 16.37
N ASN A 152 2.75 -5.49 16.33
CA ASN A 152 2.89 -6.43 17.44
C ASN A 152 3.92 -5.94 18.47
N GLY A 153 5.08 -5.49 18.00
CA GLY A 153 6.17 -4.97 18.81
C GLY A 153 6.92 -3.86 18.09
N VAL A 154 7.63 -3.05 18.87
CA VAL A 154 8.50 -1.97 18.39
C VAL A 154 9.79 -2.01 19.19
N HIS A 155 10.92 -1.97 18.49
CA HIS A 155 12.25 -1.88 19.05
C HIS A 155 13.07 -0.88 18.22
N GLU A 156 13.41 0.26 18.82
CA GLU A 156 14.07 1.39 18.14
C GLU A 156 13.30 1.81 16.87
N ARG A 157 13.86 1.54 15.68
CA ARG A 157 13.23 1.86 14.39
C ARG A 157 12.55 0.65 13.74
N ARG A 158 12.59 -0.51 14.38
CA ARG A 158 12.01 -1.74 13.86
C ARG A 158 10.67 -1.99 14.50
N PHE A 159 9.73 -2.44 13.71
CA PHE A 159 8.46 -2.93 14.19
C PHE A 159 8.19 -4.28 13.56
N ASP A 160 7.40 -5.10 14.24
CA ASP A 160 6.96 -6.39 13.73
C ASP A 160 5.44 -6.45 13.58
N VAL A 161 5.01 -7.18 12.57
CA VAL A 161 3.61 -7.47 12.24
C VAL A 161 3.46 -8.96 12.03
N ASN A 162 2.34 -9.52 12.48
CA ASN A 162 2.02 -10.92 12.29
C ASN A 162 0.93 -11.10 11.23
N ILE A 163 1.28 -11.71 10.11
CA ILE A 163 0.41 -11.86 8.94
C ILE A 163 -0.29 -13.22 8.98
N ILE A 164 -1.62 -13.20 9.06
CA ILE A 164 -2.46 -14.40 9.05
C ILE A 164 -2.49 -15.05 7.65
N PRO A 165 -2.82 -16.36 7.52
CA PRO A 165 -2.85 -17.07 6.24
C PRO A 165 -3.64 -16.34 5.14
N HIS A 166 -4.84 -15.86 5.48
CA HIS A 166 -5.69 -15.20 4.49
C HIS A 166 -5.03 -13.95 3.88
N THR A 167 -4.47 -13.07 4.70
CA THR A 167 -3.76 -11.86 4.25
C THR A 167 -2.47 -12.21 3.50
N TRP A 168 -1.78 -13.27 3.93
CA TRP A 168 -0.56 -13.75 3.27
C TRP A 168 -0.82 -14.16 1.82
N ASP A 169 -1.93 -14.86 1.58
CA ASP A 169 -2.30 -15.37 0.26
C ASP A 169 -3.03 -14.32 -0.60
N ALA A 170 -3.82 -13.43 0.02
CA ALA A 170 -4.65 -12.44 -0.66
C ALA A 170 -3.92 -11.12 -0.98
N THR A 171 -2.65 -10.98 -0.60
CA THR A 171 -1.86 -9.75 -0.82
C THR A 171 -0.45 -10.07 -1.33
N THR A 172 0.26 -9.07 -1.82
CA THR A 172 1.66 -9.19 -2.23
C THR A 172 2.62 -9.43 -1.05
N LEU A 173 2.16 -9.32 0.20
CA LEU A 173 3.02 -9.53 1.38
C LEU A 173 3.63 -10.93 1.40
N GLY A 174 2.92 -11.94 0.88
CA GLY A 174 3.42 -13.32 0.83
C GLY A 174 4.57 -13.54 -0.14
N GLY A 175 4.81 -12.59 -1.05
CA GLY A 175 5.92 -12.62 -2.01
C GLY A 175 7.17 -11.83 -1.57
N LEU A 176 7.10 -11.12 -0.44
CA LEU A 176 8.18 -10.24 0.03
C LEU A 176 9.46 -11.02 0.33
N LYS A 177 10.60 -10.35 0.11
CA LYS A 177 11.93 -10.85 0.44
C LYS A 177 12.64 -9.95 1.45
N VAL A 178 13.56 -10.51 2.22
CA VAL A 178 14.45 -9.73 3.08
C VAL A 178 15.26 -8.75 2.22
N GLY A 179 15.36 -7.50 2.67
CA GLY A 179 15.97 -6.37 1.97
C GLY A 179 15.03 -5.63 1.02
N GLU A 180 13.82 -6.15 0.75
CA GLU A 180 12.85 -5.47 -0.10
C GLU A 180 12.27 -4.22 0.59
N LYS A 181 11.97 -3.19 -0.21
CA LYS A 181 11.31 -1.98 0.26
C LYS A 181 9.78 -2.13 0.23
N VAL A 182 9.12 -1.54 1.22
CA VAL A 182 7.66 -1.48 1.32
C VAL A 182 7.22 -0.04 1.56
N ASN A 183 6.10 0.36 0.95
CA ASN A 183 5.44 1.61 1.24
C ASN A 183 4.89 1.58 2.66
N LEU A 184 5.18 2.60 3.46
CA LEU A 184 4.64 2.80 4.80
C LEU A 184 3.77 4.04 4.84
N GLU A 185 2.57 3.90 5.37
CA GLU A 185 1.72 5.02 5.79
C GLU A 185 1.42 4.86 7.29
N ILE A 186 1.71 5.91 8.06
CA ILE A 186 1.45 5.94 9.51
C ILE A 186 -0.04 6.13 9.78
N ASP A 187 -0.50 5.72 10.96
CA ASP A 187 -1.86 6.03 11.39
C ASP A 187 -2.08 7.56 11.43
N MET A 188 -3.13 8.02 10.77
CA MET A 188 -3.54 9.43 10.73
C MET A 188 -3.71 10.01 12.14
N LEU A 189 -4.18 9.23 13.11
CA LEU A 189 -4.32 9.65 14.50
C LEU A 189 -2.96 10.03 15.12
N ALA A 190 -1.91 9.27 14.84
CA ALA A 190 -0.56 9.55 15.33
C ALA A 190 -0.04 10.88 14.76
N ARG A 191 -0.36 11.18 13.49
CA ARG A 191 0.01 12.46 12.85
C ARG A 191 -0.64 13.66 13.54
N TYR A 192 -1.95 13.59 13.80
CA TYR A 192 -2.66 14.68 14.46
C TYR A 192 -2.25 14.84 15.93
N LEU A 193 -2.00 13.74 16.64
CA LEU A 193 -1.50 13.80 18.02
C LEU A 193 -0.13 14.49 18.09
N ALA A 194 0.80 14.13 17.21
CA ALA A 194 2.10 14.79 17.16
C ALA A 194 1.98 16.27 16.82
N ARG A 195 1.14 16.64 15.84
CA ARG A 195 0.91 18.04 15.48
C ARG A 195 0.30 18.84 16.64
N TRP A 196 -0.61 18.22 17.39
CA TRP A 196 -1.17 18.82 18.59
C TRP A 196 -0.08 19.07 19.63
N GLN A 197 0.76 18.07 19.95
CA GLN A 197 1.88 18.21 20.89
C GLN A 197 2.92 19.26 20.47
N GLU A 198 3.13 19.47 19.18
CA GLU A 198 4.05 20.51 18.67
C GLU A 198 3.54 21.94 18.89
N THR A 199 2.22 22.13 19.07
CA THR A 199 1.59 23.46 18.98
C THR A 199 0.77 23.85 20.22
N ALA A 200 0.48 22.90 21.10
CA ALA A 200 -0.21 23.12 22.38
C ALA A 200 0.77 23.47 23.50
#